data_AF-A0A8X6U5X0-F1
#
_entry.id   AF-A0A8X6U5X0-F1
#
_cell.length_a   1.000
_cell.length_b   1.000
_cell.length_c   1.000
_cell.angle_alpha   90.00
_cell.angle_beta   90.00
_cell.angle_gamma   90.00
#
_symmetry.space_group_name_H-M   'P 1'
#
loop_
_entity.id
_entity.type
_entity.pdbx_description
1 polymer ?
#
loop_
_entity_poly.entity_id
_entity_poly.type
_entity_poly.pdbx_seq_one_letter_code
_entity_poly.pdbx_strand_id
1 'polypeptide(L)'
;MSAEHLEDVIKEEPLQTFLALCNWPLHRQFQKMTDCIFSLLTEREFLQFLHEVICYKVKRDWMDWDYVELLNELWKRSPEHFKQHVESSELLDILKMALNHDYKKPFRVQYP
;
A
#
# COMPACT_ATOMS: atom_id res chain seq x y z
N MET A 1 -17.10 17.68 -4.56
CA MET A 1 -17.13 16.97 -3.26
C MET A 1 -16.57 17.93 -2.22
N SER A 2 -17.33 18.27 -1.18
CA SER A 2 -16.78 19.04 -0.06
C SER A 2 -15.88 18.13 0.78
N ALA A 3 -14.91 18.71 1.50
CA ALA A 3 -13.94 17.96 2.31
C ALA A 3 -14.64 17.07 3.37
N GLU A 4 -15.78 17.50 3.89
CA GLU A 4 -16.57 16.80 4.91
C GLU A 4 -17.10 15.44 4.41
N HIS A 5 -17.55 15.34 3.15
CA HIS A 5 -18.04 14.07 2.60
C HIS A 5 -16.91 13.06 2.36
N LEU A 6 -15.67 13.54 2.18
CA LEU A 6 -14.52 12.65 1.97
C LEU A 6 -14.11 12.00 3.28
N GLU A 7 -14.13 12.73 4.40
CA GLU A 7 -13.81 12.18 5.72
C GLU A 7 -14.81 11.10 6.16
N ASP A 8 -16.10 11.29 5.88
CA ASP A 8 -17.13 10.30 6.21
C ASP A 8 -16.97 9.02 5.38
N VAL A 9 -16.72 9.14 4.07
CA VAL A 9 -16.45 7.99 3.20
C VAL A 9 -15.18 7.24 3.62
N ILE A 10 -14.13 7.95 4.05
CA ILE A 10 -12.90 7.31 4.55
C ILE A 10 -13.18 6.52 5.83
N LYS A 11 -14.04 7.01 6.72
CA LYS A 11 -14.39 6.31 7.95
C LYS A 11 -15.23 5.06 7.70
N GLU A 12 -16.10 5.08 6.69
CA GLU A 12 -16.94 3.94 6.35
C GLU A 12 -16.14 2.84 5.63
N GLU A 13 -15.25 3.21 4.71
CA GLU A 13 -14.46 2.26 3.91
C GLU A 13 -12.98 2.69 3.80
N PRO A 14 -12.20 2.61 4.89
CA PRO A 14 -10.83 3.13 4.93
C PRO A 14 -9.91 2.37 3.98
N LEU A 15 -10.05 1.04 3.90
CA LEU A 15 -9.27 0.21 2.98
C LEU A 15 -9.55 0.55 1.51
N GLN A 16 -10.81 0.61 1.10
CA GLN A 16 -11.18 0.90 -0.28
C GLN A 16 -10.74 2.30 -0.69
N THR A 17 -10.88 3.27 0.22
CA THR A 17 -10.40 4.62 -0.03
C THR A 17 -8.88 4.65 -0.18
N PHE A 18 -8.15 3.89 0.64
CA PHE A 18 -6.69 3.82 0.55
C PHE A 18 -6.22 3.20 -0.78
N LEU A 19 -6.87 2.13 -1.23
CA LEU A 19 -6.62 1.50 -2.53
C LEU A 19 -6.93 2.45 -3.69
N ALA A 20 -8.05 3.17 -3.63
CA ALA A 20 -8.45 4.12 -4.65
C ALA A 20 -7.46 5.28 -4.78
N LEU A 21 -7.02 5.84 -3.66
CA LEU A 21 -6.04 6.93 -3.62
C LEU A 21 -4.66 6.49 -4.10
N CYS A 22 -4.29 5.22 -3.87
CA CYS A 22 -3.04 4.65 -4.35
C CYS A 22 -2.96 4.58 -5.90
N ASN A 23 -4.09 4.64 -6.61
CA ASN A 23 -4.10 4.59 -8.07
C ASN A 23 -3.68 5.93 -8.70
N TRP A 24 -3.03 5.86 -9.85
CA TRP A 24 -2.87 7.03 -10.72
C TRP A 24 -4.25 7.57 -11.16
N PRO A 25 -4.49 8.90 -11.12
CA PRO A 25 -3.54 9.99 -10.85
C PRO A 25 -3.53 10.51 -9.39
N LEU A 26 -4.19 9.84 -8.44
CA LEU A 26 -4.47 10.36 -7.10
C LEU A 26 -3.30 10.23 -6.10
N HIS A 27 -2.11 9.84 -6.54
CA HIS A 27 -0.91 9.65 -5.70
C HIS A 27 -0.56 10.86 -4.81
N ARG A 28 -0.79 12.10 -5.28
CA ARG A 28 -0.51 13.30 -4.46
C ARG A 28 -1.47 13.43 -3.29
N GLN A 29 -2.74 13.11 -3.52
CA GLN A 29 -3.77 13.08 -2.49
C GLN A 29 -3.48 11.96 -1.50
N PHE A 30 -3.08 10.79 -2.01
CA PHE A 30 -2.63 9.67 -1.19
C PHE A 30 -1.56 10.09 -0.19
N GLN A 31 -0.47 10.74 -0.64
CA GLN A 31 0.62 11.17 0.24
C GLN A 31 0.17 12.14 1.34
N LYS A 32 -0.80 13.03 1.04
CA LYS A 32 -1.35 13.98 2.01
C LYS A 32 -2.26 13.32 3.03
N MET A 33 -2.96 12.26 2.63
CA MET A 33 -3.97 11.59 3.47
C MET A 33 -3.43 10.35 4.17
N THR A 34 -2.21 9.91 3.85
CA THR A 34 -1.61 8.69 4.39
C THR A 34 -1.68 8.62 5.92
N ASP A 35 -1.32 9.70 6.61
CA ASP A 35 -1.27 9.71 8.07
C ASP A 35 -2.68 9.63 8.68
N CYS A 36 -3.67 10.29 8.06
CA CYS A 36 -5.07 10.23 8.46
C CYS A 36 -5.63 8.82 8.25
N ILE A 37 -5.36 8.21 7.10
CA ILE A 37 -5.87 6.88 6.77
C ILE A 37 -5.21 5.81 7.65
N PHE A 38 -3.92 5.94 7.98
CA PHE A 38 -3.27 5.06 8.95
C PHE A 38 -3.94 5.05 10.32
N SER A 39 -4.47 6.19 10.79
CA SER A 39 -5.22 6.21 12.06
C SER A 39 -6.58 5.52 12.01
N LEU A 40 -7.08 5.24 10.82
CA LEU A 40 -8.41 4.65 10.58
C LEU A 40 -8.32 3.17 10.16
N LEU A 41 -7.15 2.71 9.71
CA LEU A 41 -6.91 1.33 9.34
C LEU A 41 -6.60 0.47 10.55
N THR A 42 -7.14 -0.73 10.56
CA THR A 42 -6.66 -1.83 11.39
C THR A 42 -5.41 -2.48 10.79
N GLU A 43 -4.65 -3.20 11.60
CA GLU A 43 -3.49 -3.98 11.15
C GLU A 43 -3.85 -4.97 10.04
N ARG A 44 -5.04 -5.60 10.13
CA ARG A 44 -5.55 -6.53 9.14
C ARG A 44 -5.85 -5.85 7.81
N GLU A 45 -6.48 -4.68 7.84
CA GLU A 45 -6.77 -3.92 6.62
C GLU A 45 -5.49 -3.39 5.98
N PHE A 46 -4.52 -2.96 6.78
CA PHE A 46 -3.20 -2.58 6.28
C PHE A 46 -2.49 -3.76 5.58
N LEU A 47 -2.56 -4.95 6.17
CA LEU A 47 -1.99 -6.15 5.57
C LEU A 47 -2.70 -6.53 4.26
N GLN A 48 -4.03 -6.42 4.23
CA GLN A 48 -4.81 -6.63 3.02
C GLN A 48 -4.45 -5.61 1.93
N PHE A 49 -4.30 -4.33 2.28
CA PHE A 49 -3.86 -3.30 1.36
C PHE A 49 -2.52 -3.65 0.72
N LEU A 50 -1.51 -4.00 1.53
CA LEU A 50 -0.19 -4.39 1.01
C LEU A 50 -0.28 -5.59 0.07
N HIS A 51 -1.05 -6.61 0.44
CA HIS A 51 -1.28 -7.76 -0.42
C HIS A 51 -1.87 -7.36 -1.76
N GLU A 52 -2.89 -6.50 -1.78
CA GLU A 52 -3.52 -6.06 -3.00
C GLU A 52 -2.58 -5.24 -3.89
N VAL A 53 -1.84 -4.29 -3.32
CA VAL A 53 -0.87 -3.49 -4.09
C VAL A 53 0.24 -4.39 -4.66
N ILE A 54 0.82 -5.28 -3.86
CA ILE A 54 1.93 -6.12 -4.34
C ILE A 54 1.44 -7.14 -5.38
N CYS A 55 0.34 -7.83 -5.14
CA CYS A 55 -0.14 -8.89 -6.03
C CYS A 55 -0.80 -8.37 -7.30
N TYR A 56 -1.51 -7.25 -7.25
CA TYR A 56 -2.24 -6.72 -8.40
C TYR A 56 -1.50 -5.61 -9.14
N LYS A 57 -0.68 -4.80 -8.47
CA LYS A 57 0.06 -3.70 -9.10
C LYS A 57 1.50 -4.09 -9.42
N VAL A 58 2.27 -4.52 -8.42
CA VAL A 58 3.70 -4.79 -8.59
C VAL A 58 3.96 -6.06 -9.39
N LYS A 59 3.37 -7.19 -8.98
CA LYS A 59 3.61 -8.50 -9.63
C LYS A 59 3.10 -8.55 -11.08
N ARG A 60 2.08 -7.77 -11.42
CA ARG A 60 1.54 -7.69 -12.77
C ARG A 60 2.29 -6.69 -13.66
N ASP A 61 3.37 -6.10 -13.15
CA ASP A 61 4.20 -5.12 -13.85
C ASP A 61 3.36 -3.96 -14.40
N TRP A 62 2.46 -3.44 -13.56
CA TRP A 62 1.56 -2.38 -13.99
C TRP A 62 2.34 -1.07 -14.12
N MET A 63 2.64 -0.69 -15.36
CA MET A 63 3.56 0.41 -15.70
C MET A 63 2.93 1.81 -15.72
N ASP A 64 1.70 1.96 -15.22
CA ASP A 64 1.02 3.26 -15.13
C ASP A 64 1.62 4.18 -14.06
N TRP A 65 2.30 3.61 -13.06
CA TRP A 65 2.98 4.35 -11.99
C TRP A 65 4.08 3.52 -11.33
N ASP A 66 5.05 4.18 -10.67
CA ASP A 66 6.04 3.49 -9.84
C ASP A 66 5.43 3.08 -8.49
N TYR A 67 4.72 1.95 -8.51
CA TYR A 67 4.13 1.36 -7.29
C TYR A 67 5.18 0.82 -6.32
N VAL A 68 6.40 0.53 -6.78
CA VAL A 68 7.50 0.08 -5.91
C VAL A 68 8.03 1.25 -5.08
N GLU A 69 8.24 2.40 -5.70
CA GLU A 69 8.60 3.65 -4.99
C GLU A 69 7.49 4.07 -4.02
N LEU A 70 6.22 3.97 -4.44
CA LEU A 70 5.08 4.25 -3.57
C LEU A 70 5.05 3.34 -2.34
N LEU A 71 5.25 2.03 -2.51
CA LEU A 71 5.33 1.08 -1.39
C LEU A 71 6.51 1.38 -0.48
N ASN A 72 7.67 1.76 -1.03
CA ASN A 72 8.84 2.15 -0.24
C ASN A 72 8.56 3.36 0.64
N GLU A 73 7.97 4.42 0.08
CA GLU A 73 7.63 5.63 0.83
C GLU A 73 6.54 5.38 1.86
N LEU A 74 5.53 4.58 1.51
CA LEU A 74 4.48 4.17 2.42
C LEU A 74 5.06 3.38 3.60
N TRP A 75 5.89 2.37 3.33
CA TRP A 75 6.49 1.53 4.36
C TRP A 75 7.36 2.34 5.33
N LYS A 76 8.14 3.31 4.84
CA LYS A 76 8.92 4.21 5.70
C LYS A 76 8.03 4.97 6.67
N ARG A 77 6.89 5.49 6.19
CA ARG A 77 5.93 6.29 6.95
C ARG A 77 4.99 5.45 7.83
N SER A 78 4.87 4.14 7.58
CA SER A 78 3.97 3.27 8.33
C SER A 78 4.27 3.29 9.83
N PRO A 79 3.24 3.43 10.68
CA PRO A 79 3.33 3.21 12.11
C PRO A 79 3.99 1.86 12.47
N GLU A 80 4.70 1.84 13.59
CA GLU A 80 5.49 0.67 13.99
C GLU A 80 4.63 -0.58 14.23
N HIS A 81 3.43 -0.43 14.80
CA HIS A 81 2.53 -1.56 15.04
C HIS A 81 2.12 -2.28 13.74
N PHE A 82 1.92 -1.54 12.64
CA PHE A 82 1.69 -2.14 11.33
C PHE A 82 2.90 -2.92 10.82
N LYS A 83 4.11 -2.39 11.02
CA LYS A 83 5.35 -3.07 10.60
C LYS A 83 5.51 -4.38 11.37
N GLN A 84 5.33 -4.35 12.69
CA GLN A 84 5.38 -5.53 13.55
C GLN A 84 4.34 -6.57 13.15
N HIS A 85 3.12 -6.14 12.82
CA HIS A 85 2.08 -7.04 12.36
C HIS A 85 2.47 -7.73 11.04
N VAL A 86 3.02 -6.99 10.09
CA VAL A 86 3.49 -7.54 8.82
C VAL A 86 4.68 -8.47 9.01
N GLU A 87 5.61 -8.16 9.93
CA GLU A 87 6.73 -9.04 10.28
C GLU A 87 6.29 -10.40 10.83
N SER A 88 5.14 -10.45 11.50
CA SER A 88 4.54 -11.70 11.98
C SER A 88 3.74 -12.46 10.92
N SER A 89 3.66 -11.93 9.69
CA SER A 89 2.81 -12.47 8.62
C SER A 89 3.63 -13.11 7.50
N GLU A 90 2.98 -14.00 6.74
CA GLU A 90 3.54 -14.59 5.50
C GLU A 90 3.79 -13.54 4.40
N LEU A 91 3.23 -12.33 4.54
CA LEU A 91 3.40 -11.24 3.58
C LEU A 91 4.82 -10.62 3.66
N LEU A 92 5.55 -10.83 4.75
CA LEU A 92 6.86 -10.20 4.97
C LEU A 92 7.82 -10.48 3.81
N ASP A 93 7.91 -11.74 3.37
CA ASP A 93 8.83 -12.13 2.31
C ASP A 93 8.43 -11.54 0.97
N ILE A 94 7.12 -11.51 0.68
CA ILE A 94 6.57 -10.90 -0.53
C ILE A 94 6.84 -9.39 -0.54
N LEU A 95 6.65 -8.71 0.59
CA LEU A 95 6.95 -7.30 0.76
C LEU A 95 8.45 -7.04 0.59
N LYS A 96 9.33 -7.82 1.23
CA LYS A 96 10.79 -7.70 1.06
C LYS A 96 11.22 -7.89 -0.38
N MET A 97 10.63 -8.85 -1.10
CA MET A 97 10.91 -9.02 -2.52
C MET A 97 10.48 -7.78 -3.31
N ALA A 98 9.30 -7.23 -3.03
CA ALA A 98 8.79 -6.04 -3.71
C ALA A 98 9.64 -4.78 -3.42
N LEU A 99 10.03 -4.56 -2.16
CA LEU A 99 10.83 -3.39 -1.76
C LEU A 99 12.28 -3.45 -2.26
N ASN A 100 12.86 -4.66 -2.34
CA ASN A 100 14.20 -4.88 -2.89
C ASN A 100 14.19 -5.07 -4.42
N HIS A 101 13.04 -4.85 -5.07
CA HIS A 101 12.92 -5.03 -6.50
C HIS A 101 13.64 -3.91 -7.25
N ASP A 102 14.77 -4.23 -7.85
CA ASP A 102 15.40 -3.38 -8.86
C ASP A 102 14.53 -3.44 -10.13
N TYR A 103 13.77 -2.38 -10.40
CA TYR A 103 12.89 -2.18 -11.56
C TYR A 103 13.58 -2.36 -12.92
N LYS A 104 14.91 -2.53 -12.94
CA LYS A 104 15.69 -2.95 -14.12
C LYS A 104 15.66 -4.46 -14.39
N LYS A 105 15.03 -5.27 -13.53
CA LYS A 105 14.92 -6.73 -13.68
C LYS A 105 13.48 -7.16 -13.40
N PRO A 106 12.91 -8.13 -14.13
CA PRO A 106 11.53 -8.57 -13.93
C PRO A 106 11.31 -9.28 -12.58
N PHE A 107 10.17 -9.02 -11.93
CA PHE A 107 9.79 -9.62 -10.64
C PHE A 107 9.56 -11.12 -10.80
N ARG A 108 10.53 -11.94 -10.35
CA ARG A 108 10.41 -13.40 -10.35
C ARG A 108 10.34 -13.89 -8.91
N VAL A 109 9.15 -14.26 -8.46
CA VAL A 109 8.99 -15.06 -7.23
C VAL A 109 9.38 -16.49 -7.59
N GLN A 110 10.50 -16.98 -7.04
CA GLN A 110 10.81 -18.39 -7.07
C GLN A 110 10.20 -19.02 -5.81
N TYR A 111 9.21 -19.89 -5.99
CA TYR A 111 8.82 -20.83 -4.94
C TYR A 111 9.85 -21.97 -4.88
N PRO A 112 10.13 -22.53 -3.69
CA PRO A 112 10.92 -23.75 -3.57
C PRO A 112 10.27 -24.94 -4.28
#